data_AF-A0A7C5ASJ7-F1
#
_entry.id   AF-A0A7C5ASJ7-F1
#
_cell.length_a   1.000
_cell.length_b   1.000
_cell.length_c   1.000
_cell.angle_alpha   90.00
_cell.angle_beta   90.00
_cell.angle_gamma   90.00
#
_symmetry.space_group_name_H-M   'P 1'
#
loop_
_entity.id
_entity.type
_entity.pdbx_description
1 polymer ?
#
loop_
_entity_poly.entity_id
_entity_poly.type
_entity_poly.pdbx_seq_one_letter_code
_entity_poly.pdbx_strand_id
1 'polypeptide(L)' 'MRVIAGQAKGRRLFSVPGEGTRPITDRVKEALFNILGAEIEGASFLDLFAGTGGVGIEALSRGAERVVFVE' A
#
# COMPACT_ATOMS: atom_id res chain seq x y z
N MET A 1 7.66 -5.23 6.50
CA MET A 1 6.81 -4.95 5.33
C MET A 1 7.67 -4.48 4.18
N ARG A 2 7.27 -4.76 2.94
CA ARG A 2 7.91 -4.25 1.73
C ARG A 2 6.86 -3.90 0.67
N VAL A 3 7.28 -3.16 -0.34
CA VAL A 3 6.50 -3.00 -1.58
C VAL A 3 6.61 -4.27 -2.41
N ILE A 4 5.48 -4.81 -2.88
CA ILE A 4 5.38 -6.14 -3.51
C ILE A 4 5.60 -6.04 -5.03
N ALA A 5 5.00 -5.05 -5.68
CA ALA A 5 5.07 -4.88 -7.14
C ALA A 5 5.17 -3.41 -7.55
N GLY A 6 5.30 -3.17 -8.86
CA GLY A 6 5.38 -1.83 -9.43
C GLY A 6 6.76 -1.18 -9.33
N GLN A 7 6.82 0.14 -9.52
CA GLN A 7 8.06 0.90 -9.67
C GLN A 7 8.94 0.91 -8.41
N ALA A 8 8.32 0.80 -7.23
CA ALA A 8 9.00 0.78 -5.94
C ALA A 8 9.20 -0.66 -5.39
N LYS A 9 9.01 -1.70 -6.22
CA LYS A 9 9.11 -3.11 -5.81
C LYS A 9 10.37 -3.40 -5.01
N GLY A 10 10.22 -4.13 -3.91
CA GLY A 10 11.32 -4.56 -3.04
C GLY A 10 11.77 -3.51 -2.02
N ARG A 11 11.31 -2.26 -2.10
CA ARG A 11 11.61 -1.26 -1.08
C ARG A 11 11.05 -1.67 0.28
N ARG A 12 11.90 -1.63 1.30
CA ARG A 12 11.54 -1.92 2.69
C ARG A 12 10.74 -0.75 3.26
N LEU A 13 9.65 -1.07 3.95
CA LEU A 13 8.84 -0.09 4.67
C LEU A 13 9.13 -0.20 6.17
N PHE A 14 9.30 0.96 6.80
CA PHE A 14 9.48 1.05 8.24
C PHE A 14 8.13 0.95 8.94
N SER A 15 8.12 0.27 10.08
CA SER A 15 6.95 0.19 10.95
C SER A 15 6.86 1.42 11.85
N VAL A 16 5.64 1.83 12.21
CA VAL A 16 5.43 2.77 13.31
C VAL A 16 5.81 2.06 14.61
N PRO A 17 6.49 2.73 15.57
CA PRO A 17 6.81 2.15 16.87
C PRO A 17 5.53 1.85 17.67
N GLY A 18 5.43 0.64 18.25
CA GLY A 18 4.32 0.24 19.11
C GLY A 18 3.82 -1.18 18.83
N GLU A 19 3.18 -1.81 19.82
CA GLU A 19 2.69 -3.20 19.73
C GLU A 19 1.24 -3.31 19.20
N GLY A 20 0.54 -2.19 19.00
CA GLY A 20 -0.89 -2.17 18.72
C GLY A 20 -1.30 -2.40 17.26
N THR A 21 -0.38 -2.26 16.30
CA THR A 21 -0.74 -2.38 14.88
C THR A 21 -0.51 -3.79 14.38
N ARG A 22 -1.59 -4.49 13.96
CA ARG A 22 -1.48 -5.73 13.19
C ARG A 22 -1.20 -5.37 11.72
N PRO A 23 0.03 -5.57 11.21
CA PRO A 23 0.35 -5.21 9.83
C PRO A 23 -0.44 -6.08 8.84
N ILE A 24 -0.86 -5.49 7.73
CA ILE A 24 -1.35 -6.25 6.58
C ILE A 24 -0.24 -7.19 6.09
N THR A 25 -0.56 -8.45 5.85
CA THR A 25 0.41 -9.42 5.34
C THR A 25 0.66 -9.20 3.86
N ASP A 26 1.83 -9.60 3.37
CA ASP A 26 2.15 -9.49 1.94
C ASP A 26 1.09 -10.19 1.08
N ARG A 27 0.61 -11.37 1.50
CA ARG A 27 -0.43 -12.13 0.79
C ARG A 27 -1.77 -11.40 0.71
N VAL A 28 -2.21 -10.76 1.79
CA VAL A 28 -3.49 -10.02 1.80
C VAL A 28 -3.37 -8.77 0.94
N LYS A 29 -2.23 -8.06 1.02
CA LYS A 29 -1.97 -6.89 0.18
C LYS A 29 -1.90 -7.27 -1.31
N GLU A 30 -1.24 -8.37 -1.65
CA GLU A 30 -1.20 -8.88 -3.03
C GLU A 30 -2.61 -9.25 -3.53
N ALA A 31 -3.41 -9.96 -2.73
CA ALA A 31 -4.78 -10.30 -3.08
C ALA A 31 -5.65 -9.06 -3.33
N LEU A 32 -5.54 -8.03 -2.49
CA LEU A 32 -6.24 -6.75 -2.68
C LEU A 32 -5.92 -6.13 -4.04
N PHE A 33 -4.64 -6.00 -4.38
CA PHE A 33 -4.25 -5.39 -5.66
C PHE A 33 -4.51 -6.29 -6.87
N ASN A 34 -4.61 -7.60 -6.69
CA ASN A 34 -5.07 -8.50 -7.75
C ASN A 34 -6.57 -8.33 -8.03
N ILE A 35 -7.37 -8.04 -7.00
CA ILE A 35 -8.80 -7.74 -7.14
C ILE A 35 -9.00 -6.38 -7.83
N LEU A 36 -8.29 -5.34 -7.39
CA LEU A 36 -8.38 -4.00 -7.98
C LEU A 36 -7.79 -3.95 -9.41
N GLY A 37 -6.75 -4.75 -9.67
CA GLY A 37 -6.22 -4.97 -11.01
C GLY A 37 -5.87 -3.68 -11.76
N ALA A 38 -6.48 -3.50 -12.93
CA ALA A 38 -6.23 -2.37 -13.82
C ALA A 38 -6.82 -1.04 -13.32
N GLU A 39 -7.73 -1.05 -12.33
CA GLU A 39 -8.36 0.17 -11.81
C GLU A 39 -7.39 1.06 -11.01
N ILE A 40 -6.19 0.58 -10.70
CA ILE A 40 -5.19 1.33 -9.92
C ILE A 40 -4.40 2.31 -10.77
N GLU A 41 -4.14 2.01 -12.04
CA GLU A 41 -3.33 2.88 -12.88
C GLU A 41 -4.06 4.21 -13.16
N GLY A 42 -3.43 5.32 -12.82
CA GLY A 42 -4.04 6.66 -12.89
C GLY A 42 -5.06 6.96 -11.79
N ALA A 43 -5.25 6.06 -10.81
CA ALA A 43 -6.27 6.24 -9.79
C ALA A 43 -5.92 7.33 -8.77
N SER A 44 -6.97 7.97 -8.25
CA SER A 44 -6.92 8.71 -6.99
C SER A 44 -7.29 7.79 -5.82
N PHE A 45 -6.32 7.44 -4.97
CA PHE A 45 -6.53 6.50 -3.86
C PHE A 45 -6.63 7.24 -2.51
N LEU A 46 -7.49 6.75 -1.62
CA LEU A 46 -7.59 7.22 -0.24
C LEU A 46 -7.30 6.05 0.71
N ASP A 47 -6.25 6.17 1.51
CA ASP A 47 -5.88 5.23 2.56
C ASP A 47 -6.29 5.84 3.91
N LEU A 48 -7.50 5.50 4.38
CA LEU A 48 -8.19 6.21 5.48
C LEU A 48 -7.63 5.89 6.88
N PHE A 49 -6.96 4.74 7.02
CA PHE A 49 -6.30 4.29 8.25
C PHE A 49 -4.91 3.79 7.86
N ALA A 50 -4.11 4.73 7.37
CA ALA A 50 -2.90 4.43 6.63
C ALA A 50 -1.87 3.70 7.48
N GLY A 51 -1.81 3.99 8.79
CA GLY A 51 -0.77 3.52 9.69
C GLY A 51 0.62 3.77 9.11
N THR A 52 1.31 2.69 8.72
CA THR A 52 2.63 2.77 8.06
C THR A 52 2.58 3.17 6.58
N GLY A 53 1.40 3.48 6.03
CA GLY A 53 1.15 3.77 4.62
C GLY A 53 1.31 2.55 3.70
N GLY A 54 1.29 1.33 4.25
CA GLY A 54 1.73 0.13 3.53
C GLY A 54 0.89 -0.24 2.30
N VAL A 55 -0.40 0.13 2.31
CA VAL A 55 -1.34 -0.10 1.21
C VAL A 55 -1.28 1.05 0.22
N GLY A 56 -1.40 2.30 0.66
CA GLY A 56 -1.30 3.45 -0.23
C GLY A 56 0.04 3.57 -0.97
N ILE A 57 1.17 3.22 -0.34
CA ILE A 57 2.47 3.18 -1.02
C ILE A 57 2.50 2.09 -2.11
N GLU A 58 1.82 0.97 -1.89
CA GLU A 58 1.69 -0.08 -2.90
C GLU A 58 0.83 0.39 -4.09
N ALA A 59 -0.22 1.18 -3.82
CA ALA A 59 -1.03 1.80 -4.88
C ALA A 59 -0.19 2.76 -5.74
N LEU A 60 0.60 3.65 -5.12
CA LEU A 60 1.55 4.52 -5.84
C LEU A 60 2.53 3.70 -6.67
N SER A 61 3.12 2.67 -6.09
CA SER A 61 4.07 1.81 -6.80
C SER A 61 3.47 1.19 -8.06
N ARG A 62 2.18 0.83 -8.01
CA ARG A 62 1.41 0.21 -9.08
C ARG A 62 0.79 1.20 -10.07
N GLY A 63 1.06 2.50 -9.93
CA GLY A 63 0.68 3.51 -10.90
C GLY A 63 -0.52 4.38 -10.52
N ALA A 64 -0.97 4.37 -9.26
CA ALA A 64 -1.91 5.38 -8.80
C ALA A 64 -1.32 6.79 -9.00
N GLU A 65 -2.11 7.71 -9.55
CA GLU A 65 -1.69 9.09 -9.82
C GLU A 65 -1.46 9.85 -8.52
N ARG A 66 -2.35 9.67 -7.55
CA ARG A 66 -2.24 10.28 -6.24
C ARG A 66 -2.77 9.36 -5.16
N VAL A 67 -2.19 9.48 -3.97
CA VAL A 67 -2.67 8.79 -2.77
C VAL A 67 -2.74 9.78 -1.61
N VAL A 68 -3.90 9.84 -0.96
CA VAL A 68 -4.11 10.58 0.28
C VAL A 68 -4.05 9.59 1.44
N PHE A 69 -3.23 9.90 2.43
CA PHE A 69 -3.08 9.10 3.65
C PHE A 69 -3.74 9.84 4.81
N VAL A 70 -4.55 9.14 5.59
CA VAL A 70 -5.18 9.64 6.82
C VAL A 70 -4.83 8.68 7.95
N GLU A 71 -4.46 9.22 9.11
CA GLU A 71 -4.15 8.49 10.35
C GLU A 71 -4.49 9.34 11.57
#